data_AF-I9RPS1-F1
#
_entry.id   AF-I9RPS1-F1
#
_cell.length_a   1.000
_cell.length_b   1.000
_cell.length_c   1.000
_cell.angle_alpha   90.00
_cell.angle_beta   90.00
_cell.angle_gamma   90.00
#
_symmetry.space_group_name_H-M   'P 1'
#
loop_
_entity.id
_entity.type
_entity.pdbx_description
1 polymer ?
#
loop_
_entity_poly.entity_id
_entity_poly.type
_entity_poly.pdbx_seq_one_letter_code
_entity_poly.pdbx_strand_id
1 'polypeptide(L)'
;MRKIKNILAIVWAACFLLVLISACKEDDKDALLPNQGEICFQFTKITTYTLADLDDIATVKIVLEKDGVKIELPSYPLTGNTELLSTEKVRLEEGHYKLLSYWAFGKDANLIENLDITLTEDNEFDVKVGELQEYILPVKVKTVVDPTNNYTNVLFAICKEVLGDDRSKWPPSWDVEETLDTWAGLSFETDDYGNLLYITDLDIDGDGNLPEFKHMKKLSRAIINFPSMIGLHISNCDLEELPDNIGESRIASIYIENTNFSTFPKSFWDMKKLNDLTLINNKVTELPESIGEIKTLRTIDVINEKVSKIPASIVNLTELVSLRFINTEISELPDVFDQLYKISTLDMRNNKNLKSLPPSIANTVIGEEGNRTRKYLRGMLLDGCSFTSIPKEVQHENMQLLSMADNQIQSVTKEELEKMPNLHSLILDGNKLPSFPAMKSDKLLMLSLINCGLKAADIDRSNLPNLRFLFMTQEEYDAVMKGYEVNADYLLK
;
A
#
# COMPACT_ATOMS: atom_id res chain seq x y z
N MET A 1 50.15 -58.04 -34.98
CA MET A 1 49.36 -57.49 -33.86
C MET A 1 49.65 -58.23 -32.54
N ARG A 2 50.88 -58.13 -32.02
CA ARG A 2 51.29 -58.77 -30.75
C ARG A 2 52.40 -58.02 -29.99
N LYS A 3 52.83 -56.83 -30.46
CA LYS A 3 53.87 -55.99 -29.81
C LYS A 3 53.33 -54.76 -29.06
N ILE A 4 51.99 -54.60 -28.98
CA ILE A 4 51.32 -53.59 -28.13
C ILE A 4 50.83 -54.21 -26.79
N LYS A 5 50.83 -55.55 -26.64
CA LYS A 5 50.35 -56.24 -25.43
C LYS A 5 51.40 -56.44 -24.33
N ASN A 6 52.69 -56.18 -24.58
CA ASN A 6 53.74 -56.43 -23.57
C ASN A 6 54.28 -55.18 -22.87
N ILE A 7 53.91 -53.96 -23.31
CA ILE A 7 54.24 -52.71 -22.58
C ILE A 7 53.10 -52.35 -21.62
N LEU A 8 51.83 -52.66 -21.94
CA LEU A 8 50.71 -52.40 -21.02
C LEU A 8 50.73 -53.28 -19.76
N ALA A 9 51.23 -54.52 -19.82
CA ALA A 9 51.24 -55.42 -18.67
C ALA A 9 52.38 -55.13 -17.66
N ILE A 10 53.51 -54.58 -18.12
CA ILE A 10 54.65 -54.23 -17.25
C ILE A 10 54.43 -52.84 -16.60
N VAL A 11 53.69 -51.95 -17.26
CA VAL A 11 53.23 -50.68 -16.65
C VAL A 11 52.15 -50.94 -15.59
N TRP A 12 51.25 -51.91 -15.80
CA TRP A 12 50.22 -52.26 -14.79
C TRP A 12 50.78 -52.94 -13.54
N ALA A 13 51.84 -53.74 -13.65
CA ALA A 13 52.45 -54.40 -12.49
C ALA A 13 53.39 -53.48 -11.67
N ALA A 14 54.01 -52.48 -12.30
CA ALA A 14 54.80 -51.46 -11.58
C ALA A 14 53.92 -50.40 -10.88
N CYS A 15 52.72 -50.11 -11.41
CA CYS A 15 51.77 -49.22 -10.75
C CYS A 15 51.05 -49.87 -9.56
N PHE A 16 50.84 -51.20 -9.56
CA PHE A 16 50.15 -51.86 -8.44
C PHE A 16 51.03 -52.04 -7.18
N LEU A 17 52.36 -52.00 -7.30
CA LEU A 17 53.26 -52.07 -6.14
C LEU A 17 53.64 -50.70 -5.54
N LEU A 18 53.37 -49.59 -6.25
CA LEU A 18 53.48 -48.23 -5.69
C LEU A 18 52.17 -47.75 -5.04
N VAL A 19 51.03 -48.34 -5.41
CA VAL A 19 49.70 -48.04 -4.82
C VAL A 19 49.50 -48.69 -3.44
N LEU A 20 50.32 -49.67 -3.04
CA LEU A 20 50.20 -50.33 -1.73
C LEU A 20 51.17 -49.85 -0.64
N ILE A 21 52.01 -48.85 -0.92
CA ILE A 21 52.91 -48.23 0.10
C ILE A 21 52.69 -46.71 0.25
N SER A 22 51.81 -46.10 -0.56
CA SER A 22 51.37 -44.70 -0.37
C SER A 22 49.90 -44.56 0.07
N ALA A 23 49.23 -45.66 0.43
CA ALA A 23 47.87 -45.65 0.99
C ALA A 23 47.83 -45.41 2.51
N CYS A 24 48.90 -44.79 3.05
CA CYS A 24 48.96 -44.23 4.40
C CYS A 24 49.55 -42.82 4.29
N LYS A 25 48.74 -41.88 3.79
CA LYS A 25 48.86 -40.40 3.87
C LYS A 25 48.07 -39.77 2.71
N GLU A 26 46.74 -39.81 2.81
CA GLU A 26 45.98 -38.64 2.39
C GLU A 26 45.36 -38.11 3.67
N ASP A 27 45.93 -36.98 4.08
CA ASP A 27 45.70 -36.33 5.35
C ASP A 27 44.24 -36.00 5.55
N ASP A 28 43.79 -36.29 6.76
CA ASP A 28 42.66 -35.76 7.52
C ASP A 28 42.61 -34.21 7.51
N LYS A 29 42.59 -33.57 6.34
CA LYS A 29 42.46 -32.10 6.24
C LYS A 29 41.07 -31.60 6.63
N ASP A 30 40.11 -32.53 6.72
CA ASP A 30 38.76 -32.27 7.20
C ASP A 30 38.46 -32.81 8.60
N ALA A 31 39.44 -33.43 9.28
CA ALA A 31 39.26 -33.77 10.68
C ALA A 31 39.38 -32.51 11.54
N LEU A 32 38.40 -32.30 12.42
CA LEU A 32 38.46 -31.28 13.45
C LEU A 32 39.70 -31.50 14.31
N LEU A 33 40.41 -30.41 14.64
CA LEU A 33 41.44 -30.49 15.67
C LEU A 33 40.80 -30.90 17.01
N PRO A 34 41.57 -31.54 17.93
CA PRO A 34 41.04 -32.05 19.18
C PRO A 34 40.33 -31.02 20.07
N ASN A 35 40.55 -29.73 19.82
CA ASN A 35 39.97 -28.61 20.53
C ASN A 35 39.06 -27.75 19.64
N GLN A 36 38.47 -28.29 18.56
CA GLN A 36 37.63 -27.54 17.63
C GLN A 36 36.19 -28.04 17.55
N GLY A 37 35.27 -27.10 17.40
CA GLY A 37 33.89 -27.31 16.97
C GLY A 37 33.61 -26.66 15.62
N GLU A 38 32.42 -26.88 15.09
CA GLU A 38 31.93 -26.25 13.86
C GLU A 38 30.73 -25.37 14.17
N ILE A 39 30.66 -24.20 13.54
CA ILE A 39 29.53 -23.29 13.64
C ILE A 39 29.05 -22.83 12.27
N CYS A 40 27.74 -22.79 12.07
CA CYS A 40 27.10 -22.17 10.91
C CYS A 40 26.41 -20.89 11.36
N PHE A 41 26.73 -19.76 10.71
CA PHE A 41 26.08 -18.49 10.98
C PHE A 41 24.89 -18.31 10.05
N GLN A 42 23.72 -18.02 10.61
CA GLN A 42 22.45 -18.05 9.89
C GLN A 42 21.71 -16.72 9.94
N PHE A 43 21.09 -16.33 8.83
CA PHE A 43 20.03 -15.33 8.77
C PHE A 43 18.70 -16.06 8.57
N THR A 44 17.73 -15.82 9.44
CA THR A 44 16.36 -16.33 9.28
C THR A 44 15.43 -15.19 8.92
N LYS A 45 14.42 -15.47 8.09
CA LYS A 45 13.31 -14.53 7.87
C LYS A 45 12.47 -14.48 9.14
N ILE A 46 12.67 -13.43 9.93
CA ILE A 46 11.68 -13.04 10.93
C ILE A 46 10.50 -12.44 10.14
N THR A 47 9.27 -12.81 10.47
CA THR A 47 8.04 -12.43 9.71
C THR A 47 7.77 -10.93 9.65
N THR A 48 8.64 -10.12 10.24
CA THR A 48 8.62 -8.67 10.17
C THR A 48 9.96 -8.17 9.63
N TYR A 49 9.87 -7.15 8.77
CA TYR A 49 10.94 -6.30 8.24
C TYR A 49 11.59 -6.69 6.91
N THR A 50 11.47 -5.72 6.00
CA THR A 50 12.15 -5.61 4.71
C THR A 50 13.62 -5.24 4.90
N LEU A 51 14.49 -6.23 4.92
CA LEU A 51 15.57 -6.20 3.91
C LEU A 51 14.84 -6.36 2.57
N ALA A 52 15.17 -5.56 1.56
CA ALA A 52 14.76 -5.93 0.21
C ALA A 52 15.36 -7.33 -0.02
N ASP A 53 14.47 -8.33 -0.02
CA ASP A 53 14.66 -9.78 -0.02
C ASP A 53 15.98 -10.34 0.53
N LEU A 54 15.94 -11.27 1.52
CA LEU A 54 17.13 -12.00 1.98
C LEU A 54 18.00 -12.53 0.82
N ASP A 55 17.38 -12.87 -0.32
CA ASP A 55 18.01 -13.26 -1.57
C ASP A 55 19.08 -12.28 -2.10
N ASP A 56 19.08 -11.03 -1.66
CA ASP A 56 20.07 -10.03 -2.06
C ASP A 56 21.38 -10.15 -1.28
N ILE A 57 21.40 -10.77 -0.09
CA ILE A 57 22.62 -10.97 0.71
C ILE A 57 23.43 -12.16 0.17
N ALA A 58 24.67 -11.88 -0.19
CA ALA A 58 25.58 -12.86 -0.75
C ALA A 58 26.71 -13.27 0.21
N THR A 59 27.19 -12.35 1.06
CA THR A 59 28.40 -12.58 1.87
C THR A 59 28.26 -11.93 3.24
N VAL A 60 28.83 -12.56 4.28
CA VAL A 60 28.93 -11.99 5.63
C VAL A 60 30.38 -11.92 6.10
N LYS A 61 30.76 -10.87 6.81
CA LYS A 61 32.04 -10.76 7.53
C LYS A 61 31.76 -10.60 9.02
N ILE A 62 32.41 -11.39 9.86
CA ILE A 62 32.08 -11.54 11.29
C ILE A 62 33.28 -11.18 12.16
N VAL A 63 33.01 -10.54 13.30
CA VAL A 63 33.99 -10.20 14.33
C VAL A 63 33.54 -10.76 15.67
N LEU A 64 34.40 -11.56 16.29
CA LEU A 64 34.16 -12.19 17.57
C LEU A 64 35.11 -11.67 18.65
N GLU A 65 34.82 -11.98 19.90
CA GLU A 65 35.70 -11.86 21.06
C GLU A 65 35.76 -13.21 21.78
N LYS A 66 36.96 -13.63 22.19
CA LYS A 66 37.19 -14.74 23.10
C LYS A 66 38.26 -14.32 24.10
N ASP A 67 38.00 -14.51 25.39
CA ASP A 67 38.93 -14.17 26.48
C ASP A 67 39.47 -12.73 26.41
N GLY A 68 38.64 -11.77 25.99
CA GLY A 68 39.00 -10.36 25.81
C GLY A 68 39.84 -10.05 24.57
N VAL A 69 40.04 -11.03 23.68
CA VAL A 69 40.77 -10.86 22.42
C VAL A 69 39.81 -10.82 21.24
N LYS A 70 39.90 -9.76 20.43
CA LYS A 70 39.15 -9.59 19.19
C LYS A 70 39.66 -10.54 18.10
N ILE A 71 38.74 -11.25 17.45
CA ILE A 71 38.99 -12.21 16.37
C ILE A 71 38.19 -11.77 15.15
N GLU A 72 38.87 -11.34 14.08
CA GLU A 72 38.22 -11.03 12.80
C GLU A 72 38.24 -12.27 11.90
N LEU A 73 37.06 -12.75 11.53
CA LEU A 73 36.92 -13.87 10.62
C LEU A 73 37.00 -13.40 9.15
N PRO A 74 37.38 -14.30 8.21
CA PRO A 74 37.27 -14.00 6.79
C PRO A 74 35.80 -13.83 6.39
N SER A 75 35.59 -13.27 5.20
CA SER A 75 34.24 -13.17 4.62
C SER A 75 33.75 -14.55 4.17
N TYR A 76 32.52 -14.91 4.55
CA TYR A 76 31.88 -16.17 4.19
C TYR A 76 30.72 -15.94 3.23
N PRO A 77 30.64 -16.72 2.12
CA PRO A 77 29.45 -16.70 1.29
C PRO A 77 28.25 -17.28 2.06
N LEU A 78 27.06 -16.76 1.76
CA LEU A 78 25.80 -17.26 2.27
C LEU A 78 25.10 -18.08 1.19
N THR A 79 24.49 -19.19 1.60
CA THR A 79 23.70 -20.07 0.73
C THR A 79 22.39 -20.42 1.42
N GLY A 80 21.32 -20.62 0.65
CA GLY A 80 20.01 -20.94 1.21
C GLY A 80 18.87 -20.48 0.31
N ASN A 81 17.74 -20.12 0.93
CA ASN A 81 16.53 -19.65 0.26
C ASN A 81 16.02 -18.35 0.91
N THR A 82 14.84 -17.89 0.48
CA THR A 82 14.18 -16.67 0.98
C THR A 82 13.79 -16.71 2.47
N GLU A 83 13.90 -17.85 3.14
CA GLU A 83 13.53 -18.05 4.54
C GLU A 83 14.76 -18.24 5.45
N LEU A 84 15.85 -18.79 4.92
CA LEU A 84 17.06 -19.10 5.67
C LEU A 84 18.28 -18.99 4.76
N LEU A 85 19.24 -18.16 5.15
CA LEU A 85 20.60 -18.14 4.60
C LEU A 85 21.60 -18.61 5.65
N SER A 86 22.58 -19.40 5.26
CA SER A 86 23.63 -19.93 6.14
C SER A 86 25.00 -19.81 5.51
N THR A 87 26.02 -19.56 6.32
CA THR A 87 27.41 -19.80 5.92
C THR A 87 27.67 -21.29 5.76
N GLU A 88 28.77 -21.63 5.09
CA GLU A 88 29.41 -22.93 5.31
C GLU A 88 29.94 -23.05 6.76
N LYS A 89 30.38 -24.25 7.11
CA LYS A 89 30.93 -24.58 8.44
C LYS A 89 32.17 -23.74 8.74
N VAL A 90 32.09 -22.95 9.80
CA VAL A 90 33.21 -22.20 10.36
C VAL A 90 33.81 -23.02 11.50
N ARG A 91 35.10 -23.34 11.44
CA ARG A 91 35.80 -24.07 12.50
C ARG A 91 36.36 -23.07 13.52
N LEU A 92 35.97 -23.22 14.78
CA LEU A 92 36.43 -22.40 15.90
C LEU A 92 36.98 -23.31 17.00
N GLU A 93 37.90 -22.78 17.81
CA GLU A 93 38.37 -23.49 19.00
C GLU A 93 37.26 -23.60 20.04
N GLU A 94 37.28 -24.62 20.88
CA GLU A 94 36.37 -24.75 22.02
C GLU A 94 36.47 -23.53 22.93
N GLY A 95 35.31 -23.04 23.36
CA GLY A 95 35.22 -21.97 24.35
C GLY A 95 34.02 -21.08 24.13
N HIS A 96 33.94 -20.08 24.99
CA HIS A 96 32.89 -19.08 24.99
C HIS A 96 33.28 -17.92 24.06
N TYR A 97 32.40 -17.60 23.13
CA TYR A 97 32.58 -16.51 22.17
C TYR A 97 31.48 -15.49 22.35
N LYS A 98 31.86 -14.24 22.08
CA LYS A 98 30.93 -13.13 21.97
C LYS A 98 31.02 -12.53 20.58
N LEU A 99 29.88 -12.32 19.94
CA LEU A 99 29.80 -11.64 18.65
C LEU A 99 29.89 -10.12 18.86
N LEU A 100 30.94 -9.49 18.32
CA LEU A 100 31.18 -8.04 18.44
C LEU A 100 30.54 -7.24 17.31
N SER A 101 30.66 -7.70 16.07
CA SER A 101 30.05 -7.04 14.90
C SER A 101 29.97 -7.97 13.69
N TYR A 102 29.12 -7.61 12.72
CA TYR A 102 29.15 -8.22 11.39
C TYR A 102 28.74 -7.24 10.28
N TRP A 103 29.15 -7.56 9.06
CA TRP A 103 28.76 -6.87 7.83
C TRP A 103 28.14 -7.86 6.84
N ALA A 104 27.00 -7.50 6.25
CA ALA A 104 26.37 -8.28 5.20
C ALA A 104 26.46 -7.51 3.87
N PHE A 105 26.88 -8.20 2.81
CA PHE A 105 27.12 -7.62 1.49
C PHE A 105 26.24 -8.30 0.44
N GLY A 106 25.80 -7.50 -0.53
CA GLY A 106 25.02 -7.95 -1.66
C GLY A 106 25.83 -8.65 -2.74
N LYS A 107 25.13 -9.20 -3.74
CA LYS A 107 25.75 -9.87 -4.91
C LYS A 107 26.68 -8.96 -5.73
N ASP A 108 26.46 -7.65 -5.67
CA ASP A 108 27.25 -6.58 -6.28
C ASP A 108 28.36 -6.03 -5.35
N ALA A 109 28.58 -6.67 -4.21
CA ALA A 109 29.49 -6.26 -3.14
C ALA A 109 29.12 -4.93 -2.46
N ASN A 110 27.91 -4.39 -2.70
CA ASN A 110 27.41 -3.27 -1.92
C ASN A 110 27.09 -3.72 -0.50
N LEU A 111 27.36 -2.84 0.47
CA LEU A 111 27.03 -3.08 1.87
C LEU A 111 25.50 -3.04 2.02
N ILE A 112 24.92 -4.16 2.44
CA ILE A 112 23.49 -4.27 2.76
C ILE A 112 23.26 -3.94 4.22
N GLU A 113 24.07 -4.51 5.13
CA GLU A 113 23.91 -4.37 6.57
C GLU A 113 25.26 -4.17 7.27
N ASN A 114 25.31 -3.32 8.29
CA ASN A 114 26.47 -3.10 9.16
C ASN A 114 26.01 -2.95 10.60
N LEU A 115 26.36 -3.92 11.46
CA LEU A 115 25.92 -3.94 12.84
C LEU A 115 27.08 -4.01 13.83
N ASP A 116 27.20 -2.98 14.67
CA ASP A 116 27.97 -3.01 15.92
C ASP A 116 27.07 -3.58 17.03
N ILE A 117 27.48 -4.70 17.62
CA ILE A 117 26.66 -5.44 18.59
C ILE A 117 27.05 -5.02 20.01
N THR A 118 26.07 -4.49 20.74
CA THR A 118 26.20 -4.08 22.15
C THR A 118 26.06 -5.29 23.08
N LEU A 119 26.64 -5.20 24.29
CA LEU A 119 26.57 -6.23 25.33
C LEU A 119 25.10 -6.50 25.74
N THR A 120 24.48 -7.50 25.14
CA THR A 120 23.17 -8.06 25.50
C THR A 120 23.30 -9.57 25.65
N GLU A 121 22.47 -10.24 26.44
CA GLU A 121 22.60 -11.70 26.68
C GLU A 121 22.49 -12.56 25.39
N ASP A 122 21.93 -12.02 24.29
CA ASP A 122 21.69 -12.75 23.04
C ASP A 122 22.90 -12.81 22.06
N ASN A 123 24.04 -12.18 22.37
CA ASN A 123 25.21 -12.14 21.46
C ASN A 123 26.37 -13.08 21.82
N GLU A 124 26.15 -14.00 22.74
CA GLU A 124 27.15 -14.94 23.24
C GLU A 124 26.81 -16.38 22.83
N PHE A 125 27.82 -17.22 22.61
CA PHE A 125 27.65 -18.63 22.27
C PHE A 125 28.88 -19.46 22.64
N ASP A 126 28.66 -20.74 22.93
CA ASP A 126 29.74 -21.69 23.20
C ASP A 126 30.03 -22.56 21.97
N VAL A 127 31.31 -22.71 21.65
CA VAL A 127 31.79 -23.70 20.67
C VAL A 127 32.19 -24.95 21.41
N LYS A 128 31.62 -26.11 21.04
CA LYS A 128 31.87 -27.40 21.68
C LYS A 128 32.65 -28.33 20.77
N VAL A 129 33.58 -29.10 21.34
CA VAL A 129 34.45 -30.01 20.59
C VAL A 129 33.64 -31.07 19.85
N GLY A 130 33.87 -31.17 18.54
CA GLY A 130 33.25 -32.19 17.69
C GLY A 130 31.76 -31.99 17.41
N GLU A 131 31.16 -30.89 17.87
CA GLU A 131 29.75 -30.56 17.60
C GLU A 131 29.63 -29.56 16.44
N LEU A 132 28.57 -29.73 15.64
CA LEU A 132 28.10 -28.71 14.70
C LEU A 132 27.00 -27.92 15.39
N GLN A 133 27.18 -26.61 15.44
CA GLN A 133 26.28 -25.69 16.12
C GLN A 133 25.79 -24.66 15.12
N GLU A 134 24.59 -24.16 15.36
CA GLU A 134 24.00 -23.10 14.54
C GLU A 134 23.90 -21.85 15.41
N TYR A 135 24.36 -20.74 14.85
CA TYR A 135 24.24 -19.44 15.48
C TYR A 135 23.46 -18.52 14.56
N ILE A 136 22.25 -18.20 14.97
CA ILE A 136 21.44 -17.21 14.26
C ILE A 136 22.10 -15.86 14.52
N LEU A 137 22.66 -15.26 13.47
CA LEU A 137 23.19 -13.91 13.56
C LEU A 137 22.04 -13.01 14.00
N PRO A 138 22.20 -12.27 15.11
CA PRO A 138 21.16 -11.38 15.58
C PRO A 138 20.99 -10.30 14.51
N VAL A 139 19.97 -10.48 13.68
CA VAL A 139 19.44 -9.40 12.87
C VAL A 139 18.70 -8.52 13.84
N LYS A 140 19.43 -7.59 14.46
CA LYS A 140 18.79 -6.33 14.75
C LYS A 140 18.46 -5.78 13.37
N VAL A 141 17.22 -6.02 12.92
CA VAL A 141 16.51 -4.96 12.22
C VAL A 141 16.78 -3.78 13.08
N LYS A 142 17.65 -2.91 12.56
CA LYS A 142 17.98 -1.59 13.07
C LYS A 142 17.08 -1.35 14.25
N THR A 143 17.56 -1.62 15.46
CA THR A 143 16.73 -1.56 16.66
C THR A 143 15.85 -0.35 16.44
N VAL A 144 14.54 -0.56 16.28
CA VAL A 144 13.59 0.56 16.19
C VAL A 144 13.68 1.35 17.51
N VAL A 145 14.44 0.82 18.47
CA VAL A 145 15.07 1.50 19.59
C VAL A 145 16.49 2.08 19.29
N ASP A 146 16.63 2.93 18.27
CA ASP A 146 17.15 4.30 18.48
C ASP A 146 16.15 5.31 17.88
N PRO A 147 15.01 5.53 18.57
CA PRO A 147 14.01 6.54 18.23
C PRO A 147 14.52 7.97 18.47
N THR A 148 15.75 8.13 18.98
CA THR A 148 16.19 9.40 19.55
C THR A 148 16.92 10.32 18.60
N ASN A 149 16.93 10.05 17.28
CA ASN A 149 17.32 11.11 16.35
C ASN A 149 16.52 11.21 15.06
N ASN A 150 16.36 10.22 14.16
CA ASN A 150 15.80 10.58 12.84
C ASN A 150 14.31 10.98 12.87
N TYR A 151 13.41 10.16 13.46
CA TYR A 151 11.98 10.53 13.55
C TYR A 151 11.77 11.75 14.46
N THR A 152 12.35 11.69 15.67
CA THR A 152 12.30 12.78 16.64
C THR A 152 12.87 14.09 16.07
N ASN A 153 13.98 14.06 15.34
CA ASN A 153 14.53 15.24 14.66
C ASN A 153 13.61 15.74 13.57
N VAL A 154 12.99 14.86 12.80
CA VAL A 154 12.05 15.29 11.76
C VAL A 154 10.85 15.95 12.41
N LEU A 155 10.23 15.32 13.42
CA LEU A 155 9.10 15.85 14.18
C LEU A 155 9.47 17.18 14.88
N PHE A 156 10.65 17.28 15.47
CA PHE A 156 11.15 18.50 16.10
C PHE A 156 11.52 19.58 15.09
N ALA A 157 12.04 19.21 13.92
CA ALA A 157 12.27 20.14 12.82
C ALA A 157 10.95 20.69 12.28
N ILE A 158 9.90 19.85 12.19
CA ILE A 158 8.55 20.28 11.86
C ILE A 158 8.05 21.28 12.91
N CYS A 159 8.13 20.95 14.20
CA CYS A 159 7.73 21.87 15.26
C CYS A 159 8.52 23.18 15.21
N LYS A 160 9.83 23.11 15.00
CA LYS A 160 10.69 24.29 14.93
C LYS A 160 10.36 25.18 13.73
N GLU A 161 10.11 24.61 12.56
CA GLU A 161 9.77 25.38 11.35
C GLU A 161 8.36 25.97 11.43
N VAL A 162 7.42 25.26 12.05
CA VAL A 162 5.99 25.67 12.10
C VAL A 162 5.66 26.51 13.35
N LEU A 163 6.12 26.08 14.53
CA LEU A 163 5.75 26.62 15.85
C LEU A 163 6.86 27.49 16.47
N GLY A 164 8.09 27.41 15.94
CA GLY A 164 9.27 28.15 16.40
C GLY A 164 10.09 27.41 17.46
N ASP A 165 11.14 28.05 17.96
CA ASP A 165 12.08 27.46 18.94
C ASP A 165 11.52 27.34 20.38
N ASP A 166 10.36 27.93 20.65
CA ASP A 166 9.75 27.90 21.98
C ASP A 166 9.05 26.55 22.21
N ARG A 167 9.72 25.67 22.96
CA ARG A 167 9.28 24.31 23.24
C ARG A 167 7.91 24.24 23.95
N SER A 168 7.51 25.30 24.66
CA SER A 168 6.21 25.35 25.34
C SER A 168 5.01 25.42 24.37
N LYS A 169 5.27 25.67 23.08
CA LYS A 169 4.26 25.72 22.03
C LYS A 169 4.16 24.43 21.23
N TRP A 170 5.05 23.48 21.45
CA TRP A 170 5.04 22.20 20.74
C TRP A 170 4.02 21.26 21.37
N PRO A 171 3.57 20.20 20.66
CA PRO A 171 2.69 19.20 21.25
C PRO A 171 3.27 18.67 22.56
N PRO A 172 2.52 18.75 23.69
CA PRO A 172 3.04 18.34 25.00
C PRO A 172 3.45 16.87 25.05
N SER A 173 2.74 16.00 24.34
CA SER A 173 3.05 14.57 24.26
C SER A 173 4.33 14.29 23.49
N TRP A 174 4.78 15.21 22.63
CA TRP A 174 6.01 15.00 21.89
C TRP A 174 7.18 15.35 22.80
N ASP A 175 7.51 14.53 23.79
CA ASP A 175 8.59 14.76 24.75
C ASP A 175 9.67 13.66 24.61
N VAL A 176 10.95 14.05 24.72
CA VAL A 176 12.09 13.12 24.67
C VAL A 176 12.14 12.15 25.86
N GLU A 177 11.44 12.48 26.95
CA GLU A 177 11.30 11.58 28.09
C GLU A 177 10.21 10.51 27.88
N GLU A 178 9.36 10.67 26.86
CA GLU A 178 8.31 9.71 26.49
C GLU A 178 8.71 8.85 25.29
N THR A 179 7.97 7.75 25.07
CA THR A 179 8.14 6.87 23.92
C THR A 179 7.26 7.32 22.76
N LEU A 180 7.70 7.15 21.51
CA LEU A 180 7.00 7.69 20.33
C LEU A 180 5.54 7.21 20.20
N ASP A 181 5.19 6.03 20.72
CA ASP A 181 3.82 5.50 20.73
C ASP A 181 2.85 6.25 21.63
N THR A 182 3.35 7.08 22.55
CA THR A 182 2.49 7.97 23.33
C THR A 182 2.26 9.32 22.65
N TRP A 183 2.99 9.61 21.56
CA TRP A 183 2.93 10.89 20.89
C TRP A 183 1.66 11.01 20.05
N ALA A 184 0.93 12.11 20.24
CA ALA A 184 -0.29 12.37 19.49
C ALA A 184 -0.03 12.46 17.97
N GLY A 185 -1.00 11.98 17.19
CA GLY A 185 -0.99 12.09 15.73
C GLY A 185 -0.05 11.14 15.01
N LEU A 186 0.50 10.11 15.67
CA LEU A 186 1.32 9.09 15.03
C LEU A 186 0.59 7.76 14.95
N SER A 187 0.65 7.13 13.77
CA SER A 187 0.25 5.74 13.56
C SER A 187 1.47 4.87 13.31
N PHE A 188 1.35 3.57 13.62
CA PHE A 188 2.46 2.64 13.58
C PHE A 188 2.05 1.32 12.94
N GLU A 189 3.02 0.68 12.27
CA GLU A 189 2.96 -0.73 11.97
C GLU A 189 3.45 -1.51 13.19
N THR A 190 2.80 -2.64 13.51
CA THR A 190 3.20 -3.54 14.59
C THR A 190 3.45 -4.95 14.08
N ASP A 191 4.29 -5.72 14.78
CA ASP A 191 4.40 -7.17 14.54
C ASP A 191 3.18 -7.93 15.12
N ASP A 192 3.16 -9.23 14.91
CA ASP A 192 2.15 -10.16 15.44
C ASP A 192 2.08 -10.17 16.98
N TYR A 193 3.08 -9.59 17.66
CA TYR A 193 3.18 -9.50 19.11
C TYR A 193 2.86 -8.09 19.64
N GLY A 194 2.52 -7.14 18.77
CA GLY A 194 2.20 -5.76 19.13
C GLY A 194 3.43 -4.86 19.34
N ASN A 195 4.63 -5.31 18.98
CA ASN A 195 5.82 -4.45 19.02
C ASN A 195 5.82 -3.49 17.84
N LEU A 196 6.15 -2.23 18.10
CA LEU A 196 6.18 -1.17 17.09
C LEU A 196 7.34 -1.39 16.11
N LEU A 197 7.02 -1.35 14.82
CA LEU A 197 7.98 -1.52 13.74
C LEU A 197 8.46 -0.16 13.21
N TYR A 198 7.53 0.73 12.86
CA TYR A 198 7.85 2.05 12.34
C TYR A 198 6.60 2.93 12.30
N ILE A 199 6.80 4.26 12.24
CA ILE A 199 5.72 5.22 12.02
C ILE A 199 5.22 5.06 10.58
N THR A 200 3.92 4.83 10.43
CA THR A 200 3.25 4.72 9.12
C THR A 200 2.61 6.04 8.72
N ASP A 201 2.04 6.78 9.66
CA ASP A 201 1.25 7.98 9.35
C ASP A 201 1.53 9.11 10.34
N LEU A 202 1.45 10.33 9.82
CA LEU A 202 1.36 11.55 10.62
C LEU A 202 -0.01 12.19 10.36
N ASP A 203 -0.80 12.33 11.41
CA ASP A 203 -2.12 12.94 11.42
C ASP A 203 -2.11 14.23 12.22
N ILE A 204 -2.20 15.36 11.52
CA ILE A 204 -2.22 16.71 12.06
C ILE A 204 -3.66 17.23 12.02
N ASP A 205 -4.39 17.09 13.13
CA ASP A 205 -5.71 17.69 13.33
C ASP A 205 -5.64 18.90 14.27
N GLY A 206 -5.80 20.10 13.72
CA GLY A 206 -5.75 21.37 14.45
C GLY A 206 -6.93 21.63 15.38
N ASP A 207 -8.02 20.88 15.27
CA ASP A 207 -9.15 20.88 16.20
C ASP A 207 -9.17 19.64 17.12
N GLY A 208 -8.24 18.70 16.91
CA GLY A 208 -8.22 17.40 17.54
C GLY A 208 -6.89 17.09 18.22
N ASN A 209 -6.13 16.16 17.64
CA ASN A 209 -4.96 15.54 18.28
C ASN A 209 -3.73 16.46 18.37
N LEU A 210 -3.62 17.48 17.51
CA LEU A 210 -2.46 18.36 17.38
C LEU A 210 -2.91 19.84 17.26
N PRO A 211 -3.62 20.38 18.27
CA PRO A 211 -4.20 21.73 18.21
C PRO A 211 -3.16 22.85 18.11
N GLU A 212 -1.91 22.59 18.48
CA GLU A 212 -0.79 23.52 18.33
C GLU A 212 -0.56 23.88 16.85
N PHE A 213 -0.90 22.98 15.92
CA PHE A 213 -0.77 23.17 14.49
C PHE A 213 -1.96 23.89 13.85
N LYS A 214 -3.00 24.28 14.61
CA LYS A 214 -4.20 24.94 14.09
C LYS A 214 -3.92 26.12 13.16
N HIS A 215 -2.90 26.90 13.47
CA HIS A 215 -2.51 28.09 12.69
C HIS A 215 -1.35 27.84 11.71
N MET A 216 -1.00 26.58 11.45
CA MET A 216 0.01 26.20 10.47
C MET A 216 -0.43 26.58 9.07
N LYS A 217 0.20 27.61 8.48
CA LYS A 217 -0.03 28.02 7.08
C LYS A 217 0.78 27.22 6.07
N LYS A 218 1.93 26.68 6.46
CA LYS A 218 2.82 25.93 5.57
C LYS A 218 3.35 24.69 6.27
N LEU A 219 3.23 23.55 5.62
CA LEU A 219 3.83 22.32 6.11
C LEU A 219 5.35 22.38 5.98
N SER A 220 6.05 21.94 7.02
CA SER A 220 7.51 21.93 7.07
C SER A 220 8.13 21.03 5.99
N ARG A 221 9.28 21.47 5.44
CA ARG A 221 10.05 20.67 4.47
C ARG A 221 10.63 19.41 5.09
N ALA A 222 10.77 19.35 6.41
CA ALA A 222 11.34 18.20 7.10
C ALA A 222 10.51 16.93 6.88
N ILE A 223 9.23 17.07 6.50
CA ILE A 223 8.33 15.97 6.16
C ILE A 223 8.92 14.97 5.15
N ILE A 224 9.79 15.43 4.23
CA ILE A 224 10.40 14.55 3.22
C ILE A 224 11.44 13.58 3.81
N ASN A 225 11.93 13.87 5.02
CA ASN A 225 12.98 13.09 5.67
C ASN A 225 12.42 11.96 6.54
N PHE A 226 11.10 11.80 6.60
CA PHE A 226 10.50 10.63 7.26
C PHE A 226 10.90 9.35 6.49
N PRO A 227 11.62 8.41 7.12
CA PRO A 227 12.17 7.26 6.42
C PRO A 227 11.11 6.22 6.02
N SER A 228 9.99 6.16 6.73
CA SER A 228 8.96 5.11 6.60
C SER A 228 7.54 5.62 6.36
N MET A 229 7.32 6.93 6.31
CA MET A 229 5.97 7.48 6.31
C MET A 229 5.23 7.16 5.01
N ILE A 230 4.06 6.55 5.17
CA ILE A 230 3.14 6.10 4.14
C ILE A 230 2.00 7.11 3.99
N GLY A 231 1.39 7.54 5.09
CA GLY A 231 0.27 8.48 5.09
C GLY A 231 0.60 9.83 5.72
N LEU A 232 0.02 10.88 5.15
CA LEU A 232 0.04 12.23 5.69
C LEU A 232 -1.39 12.77 5.70
N HIS A 233 -1.94 12.96 6.89
CA HIS A 233 -3.26 13.53 7.08
C HIS A 233 -3.11 14.91 7.72
N ILE A 234 -3.74 15.92 7.12
CA ILE A 234 -3.76 17.28 7.65
C ILE A 234 -5.20 17.77 7.63
N SER A 235 -5.75 18.06 8.80
CA SER A 235 -7.13 18.50 8.96
C SER A 235 -7.25 19.69 9.90
N ASN A 236 -8.29 20.51 9.67
CA ASN A 236 -8.71 21.60 10.57
C ASN A 236 -7.58 22.57 10.95
N CYS A 237 -6.69 22.86 9.98
CA CYS A 237 -5.57 23.79 10.11
C CYS A 237 -5.68 24.92 9.09
N ASP A 238 -5.02 26.05 9.35
CA ASP A 238 -4.91 27.18 8.42
C ASP A 238 -4.02 26.90 7.19
N LEU A 239 -3.72 25.64 6.85
CA LEU A 239 -2.76 25.23 5.81
C LEU A 239 -3.10 25.88 4.46
N GLU A 240 -2.13 26.57 3.88
CA GLU A 240 -2.19 27.21 2.56
C GLU A 240 -1.24 26.50 1.58
N GLU A 241 -0.08 26.05 2.05
CA GLU A 241 1.02 25.54 1.20
C GLU A 241 1.64 24.23 1.70
N LEU A 242 1.90 23.30 0.78
CA LEU A 242 2.84 22.19 0.96
C LEU A 242 4.28 22.66 0.66
N PRO A 243 5.32 21.97 1.17
CA PRO A 243 6.70 22.36 0.89
C PRO A 243 7.09 22.11 -0.58
N ASP A 244 7.96 22.96 -1.12
CA ASP A 244 8.34 22.95 -2.54
C ASP A 244 9.08 21.69 -3.00
N ASN A 245 9.55 20.85 -2.09
CA ASN A 245 10.25 19.59 -2.34
C ASN A 245 9.42 18.35 -1.99
N ILE A 246 8.11 18.48 -1.78
CA ILE A 246 7.23 17.35 -1.42
C ILE A 246 7.31 16.18 -2.43
N GLY A 247 7.66 16.46 -3.68
CA GLY A 247 7.91 15.47 -4.73
C GLY A 247 8.99 14.43 -4.41
N GLU A 248 9.93 14.75 -3.54
CA GLU A 248 11.00 13.84 -3.11
C GLU A 248 10.52 12.83 -2.04
N SER A 249 9.31 13.02 -1.52
CA SER A 249 8.75 12.19 -0.46
C SER A 249 8.36 10.79 -0.94
N ARG A 250 8.36 9.84 0.01
CA ARG A 250 7.89 8.46 -0.18
C ARG A 250 6.42 8.25 0.21
N ILE A 251 5.74 9.29 0.67
CA ILE A 251 4.32 9.26 1.04
C ILE A 251 3.50 8.65 -0.10
N ALA A 252 2.65 7.69 0.26
CA ALA A 252 1.74 7.01 -0.64
C ALA A 252 0.29 7.48 -0.51
N SER A 253 -0.10 8.08 0.61
CA SER A 253 -1.44 8.63 0.84
C SER A 253 -1.37 10.05 1.38
N ILE A 254 -2.05 10.99 0.71
CA ILE A 254 -2.20 12.37 1.18
C ILE A 254 -3.69 12.67 1.38
N TYR A 255 -4.04 13.13 2.58
CA TYR A 255 -5.37 13.57 2.95
C TYR A 255 -5.31 15.01 3.49
N ILE A 256 -6.04 15.93 2.87
CA ILE A 256 -6.11 17.34 3.29
C ILE A 256 -7.58 17.75 3.43
N GLU A 257 -7.99 18.13 4.65
CA GLU A 257 -9.38 18.46 4.96
C GLU A 257 -9.55 19.77 5.74
N ASN A 258 -10.58 20.55 5.41
CA ASN A 258 -10.97 21.76 6.15
C ASN A 258 -9.79 22.75 6.33
N THR A 259 -9.03 23.00 5.26
CA THR A 259 -7.90 23.94 5.28
C THR A 259 -8.07 25.10 4.30
N ASN A 260 -7.05 25.96 4.19
CA ASN A 260 -6.99 27.03 3.19
C ASN A 260 -6.23 26.59 1.91
N PHE A 261 -5.92 25.30 1.75
CA PHE A 261 -5.09 24.79 0.67
C PHE A 261 -5.74 25.04 -0.69
N SER A 262 -5.00 25.62 -1.63
CA SER A 262 -5.54 26.04 -2.92
C SER A 262 -4.69 25.66 -4.13
N THR A 263 -3.38 25.47 -3.95
CA THR A 263 -2.45 25.20 -5.05
C THR A 263 -1.38 24.19 -4.65
N PHE A 264 -1.09 23.28 -5.57
CA PHE A 264 0.01 22.31 -5.42
C PHE A 264 1.35 22.93 -5.82
N PRO A 265 2.45 22.68 -5.09
CA PRO A 265 3.78 23.02 -5.55
C PRO A 265 4.13 22.18 -6.79
N LYS A 266 5.00 22.70 -7.68
CA LYS A 266 5.35 22.00 -8.94
C LYS A 266 5.90 20.59 -8.71
N SER A 267 6.69 20.39 -7.66
CA SER A 267 7.27 19.08 -7.33
C SER A 267 6.24 18.05 -6.87
N PHE A 268 5.02 18.45 -6.47
CA PHE A 268 3.99 17.50 -6.06
C PHE A 268 3.74 16.43 -7.13
N TRP A 269 3.79 16.82 -8.39
CA TRP A 269 3.57 15.93 -9.53
C TRP A 269 4.72 14.95 -9.79
N ASP A 270 5.85 15.12 -9.10
CA ASP A 270 6.99 14.21 -9.16
C ASP A 270 6.90 13.03 -8.19
N MET A 271 5.93 13.00 -7.27
CA MET A 271 5.79 11.96 -6.25
C MET A 271 5.66 10.55 -6.86
N LYS A 272 6.67 9.70 -6.68
CA LYS A 272 6.75 8.37 -7.35
C LYS A 272 6.01 7.25 -6.62
N LYS A 273 5.47 7.53 -5.43
CA LYS A 273 4.82 6.54 -4.55
C LYS A 273 3.38 6.88 -4.21
N LEU A 274 2.89 8.06 -4.59
CA LEU A 274 1.54 8.52 -4.28
C LEU A 274 0.50 7.63 -5.00
N ASN A 275 -0.32 6.95 -4.21
CA ASN A 275 -1.40 6.10 -4.66
C ASN A 275 -2.77 6.76 -4.38
N ASP A 276 -2.89 7.47 -3.26
CA ASP A 276 -4.17 8.01 -2.81
C ASP A 276 -4.06 9.52 -2.54
N LEU A 277 -4.96 10.28 -3.15
CA LEU A 277 -5.07 11.74 -2.96
C LEU A 277 -6.51 12.09 -2.57
N THR A 278 -6.68 12.66 -1.38
CA THR A 278 -7.96 13.12 -0.89
C THR A 278 -7.92 14.60 -0.50
N LEU A 279 -8.86 15.37 -1.03
CA LEU A 279 -9.04 16.79 -0.79
C LEU A 279 -10.50 17.04 -0.39
N ILE A 280 -10.73 17.55 0.81
CA ILE A 280 -12.09 17.82 1.31
C ILE A 280 -12.19 19.24 1.89
N ASN A 281 -13.18 20.02 1.46
CA ASN A 281 -13.49 21.33 2.04
C ASN A 281 -12.29 22.31 2.07
N ASN A 282 -11.46 22.34 1.02
CA ASN A 282 -10.37 23.30 0.88
C ASN A 282 -10.76 24.42 -0.10
N LYS A 283 -9.76 25.04 -0.73
CA LYS A 283 -9.89 26.15 -1.69
C LYS A 283 -9.36 25.76 -3.07
N VAL A 284 -9.36 24.48 -3.42
CA VAL A 284 -8.85 24.00 -4.69
C VAL A 284 -9.86 24.32 -5.80
N THR A 285 -9.40 25.05 -6.81
CA THR A 285 -10.24 25.47 -7.96
C THR A 285 -9.97 24.69 -9.23
N GLU A 286 -8.81 24.02 -9.32
CA GLU A 286 -8.42 23.23 -10.48
C GLU A 286 -7.44 22.11 -10.10
N LEU A 287 -7.45 21.05 -10.90
CA LEU A 287 -6.37 20.08 -10.96
C LEU A 287 -5.62 20.28 -12.28
N PRO A 288 -4.29 20.48 -12.27
CA PRO A 288 -3.52 20.72 -13.48
C PRO A 288 -3.33 19.44 -14.30
N GLU A 289 -2.96 19.60 -15.58
CA GLU A 289 -2.61 18.47 -16.46
C GLU A 289 -1.42 17.63 -15.95
N SER A 290 -0.60 18.17 -15.05
CA SER A 290 0.49 17.43 -14.40
C SER A 290 0.01 16.32 -13.46
N ILE A 291 -1.29 16.24 -13.11
CA ILE A 291 -1.80 15.07 -12.36
C ILE A 291 -1.53 13.76 -13.09
N GLY A 292 -1.54 13.75 -14.42
CA GLY A 292 -1.23 12.58 -15.23
C GLY A 292 0.24 12.11 -15.15
N GLU A 293 1.12 12.84 -14.47
CA GLU A 293 2.52 12.45 -14.25
C GLU A 293 2.64 11.42 -13.10
N ILE A 294 1.68 11.38 -12.16
CA ILE A 294 1.66 10.47 -11.02
C ILE A 294 0.98 9.14 -11.40
N LYS A 295 1.65 8.34 -12.23
CA LYS A 295 1.12 7.08 -12.78
C LYS A 295 0.74 6.02 -11.73
N THR A 296 1.16 6.19 -10.48
CA THR A 296 0.84 5.30 -9.36
C THR A 296 -0.51 5.55 -8.73
N LEU A 297 -1.18 6.68 -9.03
CA LEU A 297 -2.48 7.02 -8.45
C LEU A 297 -3.54 5.93 -8.72
N ARG A 298 -4.16 5.46 -7.64
CA ARG A 298 -5.23 4.47 -7.59
C ARG A 298 -6.56 5.10 -7.17
N THR A 299 -6.51 6.08 -6.27
CA THR A 299 -7.69 6.76 -5.74
C THR A 299 -7.50 8.26 -5.78
N ILE A 300 -8.51 8.97 -6.29
CA ILE A 300 -8.57 10.43 -6.25
C ILE A 300 -9.96 10.82 -5.74
N ASP A 301 -9.96 11.54 -4.63
CA ASP A 301 -11.16 12.05 -3.98
C ASP A 301 -11.08 13.56 -3.83
N VAL A 302 -12.01 14.26 -4.47
CA VAL A 302 -12.13 15.72 -4.45
C VAL A 302 -13.55 16.07 -4.03
N ILE A 303 -13.72 16.55 -2.82
CA ILE A 303 -15.03 16.67 -2.17
C ILE A 303 -15.21 18.09 -1.64
N ASN A 304 -16.35 18.72 -1.98
CA ASN A 304 -16.66 20.09 -1.55
C ASN A 304 -15.58 21.12 -1.97
N GLU A 305 -14.93 20.90 -3.10
CA GLU A 305 -13.97 21.82 -3.70
C GLU A 305 -14.62 22.62 -4.84
N LYS A 306 -13.98 23.71 -5.30
CA LYS A 306 -14.47 24.53 -6.41
C LYS A 306 -13.92 24.08 -7.77
N VAL A 307 -13.59 22.80 -7.91
CA VAL A 307 -13.05 22.24 -9.15
C VAL A 307 -14.14 22.16 -10.20
N SER A 308 -13.90 22.78 -11.36
CA SER A 308 -14.87 22.83 -12.47
C SER A 308 -14.59 21.85 -13.61
N LYS A 309 -13.38 21.27 -13.65
CA LYS A 309 -12.94 20.36 -14.72
C LYS A 309 -12.02 19.27 -14.19
N ILE A 310 -12.13 18.09 -14.80
CA ILE A 310 -11.13 17.02 -14.68
C ILE A 310 -10.19 17.14 -15.89
N PRO A 311 -8.87 17.24 -15.70
CA PRO A 311 -7.91 17.39 -16.80
C PRO A 311 -7.87 16.14 -17.69
N ALA A 312 -7.58 16.31 -18.98
CA ALA A 312 -7.61 15.21 -19.94
C ALA A 312 -6.46 14.19 -19.71
N SER A 313 -5.34 14.65 -19.15
CA SER A 313 -4.22 13.83 -18.67
C SER A 313 -4.59 12.78 -17.62
N ILE A 314 -5.80 12.82 -17.04
CA ILE A 314 -6.32 11.72 -16.19
C ILE A 314 -6.17 10.37 -16.91
N VAL A 315 -6.24 10.35 -18.24
CA VAL A 315 -6.01 9.19 -19.11
C VAL A 315 -4.70 8.45 -18.84
N ASN A 316 -3.67 9.15 -18.34
CA ASN A 316 -2.36 8.59 -18.06
C ASN A 316 -2.32 7.79 -16.73
N LEU A 317 -3.37 7.89 -15.90
CA LEU A 317 -3.48 7.22 -14.61
C LEU A 317 -4.00 5.79 -14.80
N THR A 318 -3.16 4.95 -15.38
CA THR A 318 -3.50 3.57 -15.76
C THR A 318 -3.78 2.65 -14.56
N GLU A 319 -3.34 3.04 -13.36
CA GLU A 319 -3.60 2.33 -12.11
C GLU A 319 -4.88 2.79 -11.40
N LEU A 320 -5.58 3.82 -11.91
CA LEU A 320 -6.74 4.43 -11.25
C LEU A 320 -7.91 3.44 -11.16
N VAL A 321 -8.38 3.21 -9.94
CA VAL A 321 -9.48 2.28 -9.60
C VAL A 321 -10.75 3.04 -9.22
N SER A 322 -10.59 4.18 -8.54
CA SER A 322 -11.68 5.00 -8.02
C SER A 322 -11.43 6.48 -8.27
N LEU A 323 -12.46 7.18 -8.76
CA LEU A 323 -12.42 8.62 -9.00
C LEU A 323 -13.71 9.25 -8.46
N ARG A 324 -13.57 10.10 -7.44
CA ARG A 324 -14.69 10.78 -6.79
C ARG A 324 -14.51 12.29 -6.87
N PHE A 325 -15.48 12.95 -7.50
CA PHE A 325 -15.65 14.40 -7.45
C PHE A 325 -17.05 14.70 -6.93
N ILE A 326 -17.16 15.00 -5.64
CA ILE A 326 -18.46 15.14 -4.97
C ILE A 326 -18.67 16.60 -4.57
N ASN A 327 -19.83 17.15 -4.91
CA ASN A 327 -20.20 18.54 -4.59
C ASN A 327 -19.11 19.53 -5.08
N THR A 328 -18.74 19.39 -6.35
CA THR A 328 -17.81 20.29 -7.03
C THR A 328 -18.53 21.14 -8.08
N GLU A 329 -17.79 21.86 -8.91
CA GLU A 329 -18.36 22.69 -9.98
C GLU A 329 -18.31 22.02 -11.35
N ILE A 330 -18.03 20.71 -11.42
CA ILE A 330 -17.94 19.95 -12.67
C ILE A 330 -19.23 20.08 -13.49
N SER A 331 -19.06 20.46 -14.76
CA SER A 331 -20.12 20.51 -15.76
C SER A 331 -19.94 19.51 -16.90
N GLU A 332 -18.69 19.07 -17.14
CA GLU A 332 -18.32 18.16 -18.21
C GLU A 332 -17.20 17.22 -17.75
N LEU A 333 -17.17 15.99 -18.28
CA LEU A 333 -16.09 15.04 -18.06
C LEU A 333 -15.26 14.91 -19.36
N PRO A 334 -13.93 14.73 -19.29
CA PRO A 334 -13.10 14.54 -20.47
C PRO A 334 -13.46 13.23 -21.19
N ASP A 335 -13.37 13.22 -22.52
CA ASP A 335 -13.70 12.05 -23.34
C ASP A 335 -12.52 11.06 -23.45
N VAL A 336 -12.09 10.52 -22.30
CA VAL A 336 -10.89 9.66 -22.17
C VAL A 336 -11.08 8.43 -21.28
N PHE A 337 -12.30 8.19 -20.76
CA PHE A 337 -12.57 7.08 -19.82
C PHE A 337 -12.54 5.70 -20.47
N ASP A 338 -12.34 5.63 -21.78
CA ASP A 338 -12.09 4.39 -22.47
C ASP A 338 -10.74 3.82 -22.06
N GLN A 339 -9.68 4.62 -22.04
CA GLN A 339 -8.32 4.17 -21.75
C GLN A 339 -8.02 3.86 -20.27
N LEU A 340 -8.91 4.21 -19.35
CA LEU A 340 -8.79 3.92 -17.91
C LEU A 340 -9.25 2.49 -17.60
N TYR A 341 -8.40 1.50 -17.88
CA TYR A 341 -8.81 0.10 -17.84
C TYR A 341 -9.05 -0.46 -16.43
N LYS A 342 -8.46 0.08 -15.36
CA LYS A 342 -8.69 -0.39 -13.98
C LYS A 342 -9.84 0.32 -13.27
N ILE A 343 -10.39 1.38 -13.85
CA ILE A 343 -11.43 2.17 -13.18
C ILE A 343 -12.67 1.31 -12.99
N SER A 344 -13.13 1.25 -11.75
CA SER A 344 -14.25 0.40 -11.34
C SER A 344 -15.47 1.21 -10.94
N THR A 345 -15.23 2.39 -10.35
CA THR A 345 -16.28 3.24 -9.80
C THR A 345 -15.99 4.70 -10.12
N LEU A 346 -17.03 5.41 -10.57
CA LEU A 346 -17.06 6.86 -10.72
C LEU A 346 -18.11 7.45 -9.79
N ASP A 347 -17.72 8.42 -8.97
CA ASP A 347 -18.64 9.18 -8.12
C ASP A 347 -18.60 10.65 -8.51
N MET A 348 -19.71 11.14 -9.05
CA MET A 348 -19.87 12.50 -9.53
C MET A 348 -21.04 13.19 -8.83
N ARG A 349 -21.39 12.74 -7.62
CA ARG A 349 -22.57 13.23 -6.90
C ARG A 349 -22.50 14.73 -6.63
N ASN A 350 -23.66 15.37 -6.59
CA ASN A 350 -23.86 16.79 -6.28
C ASN A 350 -23.14 17.76 -7.25
N ASN A 351 -22.76 17.31 -8.45
CA ASN A 351 -22.31 18.20 -9.51
C ASN A 351 -23.52 18.70 -10.31
N LYS A 352 -24.20 19.71 -9.76
CA LYS A 352 -25.47 20.24 -10.31
C LYS A 352 -25.43 20.67 -11.78
N ASN A 353 -24.24 20.98 -12.32
CA ASN A 353 -24.07 21.40 -13.71
C ASN A 353 -23.83 20.23 -14.67
N LEU A 354 -23.54 19.03 -14.17
CA LEU A 354 -23.32 17.83 -14.97
C LEU A 354 -24.65 17.30 -15.50
N LYS A 355 -24.77 17.25 -16.83
CA LYS A 355 -26.02 16.91 -17.55
C LYS A 355 -25.85 15.81 -18.60
N SER A 356 -24.61 15.47 -18.93
CA SER A 356 -24.26 14.50 -19.97
C SER A 356 -22.96 13.80 -19.61
N LEU A 357 -22.78 12.60 -20.16
CA LEU A 357 -21.56 11.81 -20.02
C LEU A 357 -20.85 11.70 -21.38
N PRO A 358 -19.52 11.62 -21.41
CA PRO A 358 -18.78 11.48 -22.65
C PRO A 358 -18.92 10.05 -23.22
N PRO A 359 -18.89 9.87 -24.56
CA PRO A 359 -19.02 8.56 -25.20
C PRO A 359 -18.01 7.52 -24.72
N SER A 360 -16.80 7.95 -24.34
CA SER A 360 -15.76 7.11 -23.77
C SER A 360 -16.19 6.38 -22.49
N ILE A 361 -17.27 6.76 -21.78
CA ILE A 361 -17.82 5.95 -20.68
C ILE A 361 -18.37 4.62 -21.20
N ALA A 362 -19.09 4.63 -22.33
CA ALA A 362 -19.78 3.47 -22.89
C ALA A 362 -18.83 2.45 -23.56
N ASN A 363 -17.75 2.93 -24.17
CA ASN A 363 -16.95 2.15 -25.14
C ASN A 363 -16.07 1.09 -24.46
N THR A 364 -15.83 -0.06 -25.09
CA THR A 364 -14.81 -1.02 -24.64
C THR A 364 -13.47 -0.74 -25.35
N VAL A 365 -12.33 -0.91 -24.68
CA VAL A 365 -11.02 -0.73 -25.34
C VAL A 365 -10.62 -1.97 -26.13
N ILE A 366 -10.19 -1.76 -27.36
CA ILE A 366 -9.49 -2.77 -28.16
C ILE A 366 -8.00 -2.66 -27.78
N GLY A 367 -7.43 -3.72 -27.19
CA GLY A 367 -6.00 -3.75 -26.87
C GLY A 367 -5.14 -3.83 -28.14
N GLU A 368 -3.85 -3.49 -28.02
CA GLU A 368 -2.88 -3.37 -29.12
C GLU A 368 -2.72 -4.66 -29.97
N GLU A 369 -3.09 -5.83 -29.42
CA GLU A 369 -3.04 -7.13 -30.10
C GLU A 369 -4.41 -7.66 -30.54
N GLY A 370 -5.45 -6.83 -30.60
CA GLY A 370 -6.81 -7.27 -30.96
C GLY A 370 -7.53 -8.09 -29.88
N ASN A 371 -6.90 -8.27 -28.71
CA ASN A 371 -7.57 -8.77 -27.53
C ASN A 371 -8.36 -7.63 -26.87
N ARG A 372 -9.66 -7.83 -26.64
CA ARG A 372 -10.50 -6.82 -25.98
C ARG A 372 -10.20 -6.83 -24.48
N THR A 373 -9.54 -5.80 -23.97
CA THR A 373 -9.48 -5.59 -22.51
C THR A 373 -10.83 -5.06 -22.07
N ARG A 374 -11.62 -5.89 -21.38
CA ARG A 374 -12.91 -5.47 -20.84
C ARG A 374 -12.69 -4.41 -19.76
N LYS A 375 -13.46 -3.33 -19.85
CA LYS A 375 -13.52 -2.32 -18.79
C LYS A 375 -14.02 -2.91 -17.49
N TYR A 376 -13.49 -2.40 -16.39
CA TYR A 376 -13.92 -2.73 -15.05
C TYR A 376 -14.98 -1.78 -14.48
N LEU A 377 -15.39 -0.74 -15.23
CA LEU A 377 -16.39 0.21 -14.77
C LEU A 377 -17.72 -0.51 -14.51
N ARG A 378 -18.06 -0.59 -13.23
CA ARG A 378 -19.19 -1.33 -12.68
C ARG A 378 -20.10 -0.43 -11.83
N GLY A 379 -19.56 0.65 -11.27
CA GLY A 379 -20.29 1.59 -10.43
C GLY A 379 -20.29 3.00 -10.98
N MET A 380 -21.45 3.64 -11.01
CA MET A 380 -21.56 5.07 -11.29
C MET A 380 -22.58 5.75 -10.37
N LEU A 381 -22.13 6.76 -9.63
CA LEU A 381 -22.94 7.55 -8.70
C LEU A 381 -23.08 8.97 -9.27
N LEU A 382 -24.32 9.36 -9.57
CA LEU A 382 -24.68 10.60 -10.27
C LEU A 382 -25.79 11.36 -9.53
N ASP A 383 -25.93 11.11 -8.24
CA ASP A 383 -26.96 11.75 -7.41
C ASP A 383 -26.81 13.27 -7.43
N GLY A 384 -27.91 14.02 -7.32
CA GLY A 384 -27.86 15.49 -7.21
C GLY A 384 -27.24 16.21 -8.42
N CYS A 385 -27.22 15.55 -9.58
CA CYS A 385 -26.82 16.15 -10.86
C CYS A 385 -28.04 16.77 -11.57
N SER A 386 -27.95 16.99 -12.89
CA SER A 386 -29.04 17.55 -13.69
C SER A 386 -29.47 16.64 -14.85
N PHE A 387 -29.41 15.31 -14.66
CA PHE A 387 -29.87 14.35 -15.67
C PHE A 387 -31.39 14.32 -15.77
N THR A 388 -31.92 14.27 -17.00
CA THR A 388 -33.36 14.18 -17.29
C THR A 388 -33.80 12.78 -17.74
N SER A 389 -32.85 11.89 -17.98
CA SER A 389 -33.04 10.47 -18.31
C SER A 389 -31.81 9.68 -17.87
N ILE A 390 -31.88 8.35 -17.90
CA ILE A 390 -30.70 7.50 -17.74
C ILE A 390 -29.83 7.66 -19.00
N PRO A 391 -28.56 8.12 -18.90
CA PRO A 391 -27.70 8.31 -20.05
C PRO A 391 -27.45 7.00 -20.79
N LYS A 392 -27.35 7.04 -22.13
CA LYS A 392 -27.04 5.82 -22.90
C LYS A 392 -25.65 5.27 -22.57
N GLU A 393 -24.76 6.13 -22.06
CA GLU A 393 -23.38 5.81 -21.78
C GLU A 393 -23.22 4.82 -20.61
N VAL A 394 -24.15 4.83 -19.64
CA VAL A 394 -24.16 3.88 -18.52
C VAL A 394 -24.90 2.57 -18.86
N GLN A 395 -25.59 2.52 -20.00
CA GLN A 395 -26.41 1.37 -20.43
C GLN A 395 -25.53 0.28 -21.06
N HIS A 396 -24.69 -0.37 -20.26
CA HIS A 396 -23.78 -1.42 -20.74
C HIS A 396 -23.73 -2.65 -19.82
N GLU A 397 -23.26 -3.79 -20.36
CA GLU A 397 -23.32 -5.09 -19.70
C GLU A 397 -22.57 -5.19 -18.36
N ASN A 398 -21.52 -4.39 -18.15
CA ASN A 398 -20.73 -4.45 -16.92
C ASN A 398 -21.29 -3.62 -15.76
N MET A 399 -22.36 -2.83 -15.97
CA MET A 399 -22.92 -1.97 -14.94
C MET A 399 -23.54 -2.82 -13.83
N GLN A 400 -23.14 -2.57 -12.58
CA GLN A 400 -23.57 -3.29 -11.38
C GLN A 400 -24.24 -2.37 -10.36
N LEU A 401 -23.79 -1.12 -10.27
CA LEU A 401 -24.33 -0.11 -9.36
C LEU A 401 -24.56 1.18 -10.14
N LEU A 402 -25.82 1.62 -10.22
CA LEU A 402 -26.19 2.91 -10.77
C LEU A 402 -27.02 3.68 -9.76
N SER A 403 -26.50 4.82 -9.31
CA SER A 403 -27.23 5.77 -8.47
C SER A 403 -27.43 7.06 -9.23
N MET A 404 -28.68 7.50 -9.33
CA MET A 404 -29.07 8.75 -9.97
C MET A 404 -30.14 9.46 -9.13
N ALA A 405 -30.02 9.40 -7.80
CA ALA A 405 -30.95 10.06 -6.90
C ALA A 405 -30.97 11.59 -7.12
N ASP A 406 -32.05 12.26 -6.75
CA ASP A 406 -32.19 13.71 -6.77
C ASP A 406 -31.81 14.36 -8.12
N ASN A 407 -32.19 13.70 -9.22
CA ASN A 407 -32.10 14.21 -10.58
C ASN A 407 -33.48 14.67 -11.09
N GLN A 408 -33.59 14.90 -12.41
CA GLN A 408 -34.80 15.36 -13.09
C GLN A 408 -35.38 14.26 -14.00
N ILE A 409 -35.17 12.98 -13.66
CA ILE A 409 -35.61 11.85 -14.46
C ILE A 409 -37.13 11.73 -14.38
N GLN A 410 -37.78 11.70 -15.55
CA GLN A 410 -39.24 11.63 -15.67
C GLN A 410 -39.75 10.31 -16.24
N SER A 411 -38.87 9.50 -16.81
CA SER A 411 -39.23 8.20 -17.38
C SER A 411 -38.03 7.26 -17.33
N VAL A 412 -38.32 5.99 -17.11
CA VAL A 412 -37.37 4.89 -17.29
C VAL A 412 -38.05 3.86 -18.19
N THR A 413 -37.34 3.36 -19.18
CA THR A 413 -37.86 2.38 -20.15
C THR A 413 -37.29 1.00 -19.89
N LYS A 414 -38.03 -0.03 -20.33
CA LYS A 414 -37.59 -1.42 -20.24
C LYS A 414 -36.31 -1.64 -21.03
N GLU A 415 -36.22 -1.04 -22.22
CA GLU A 415 -35.10 -1.16 -23.15
C GLU A 415 -33.80 -0.58 -22.58
N GLU A 416 -33.87 0.47 -21.77
CA GLU A 416 -32.70 1.04 -21.07
C GLU A 416 -32.16 0.06 -20.02
N LEU A 417 -33.06 -0.51 -19.21
CA LEU A 417 -32.69 -1.42 -18.12
C LEU A 417 -32.21 -2.79 -18.64
N GLU A 418 -32.78 -3.30 -19.73
CA GLU A 418 -32.35 -4.57 -20.34
C GLU A 418 -30.94 -4.53 -20.93
N LYS A 419 -30.37 -3.34 -21.18
CA LYS A 419 -28.96 -3.17 -21.56
C LYS A 419 -27.98 -3.28 -20.39
N MET A 420 -28.48 -3.31 -19.16
CA MET A 420 -27.70 -3.47 -17.93
C MET A 420 -28.08 -4.79 -17.21
N PRO A 421 -27.89 -5.96 -17.86
CA PRO A 421 -28.33 -7.24 -17.31
C PRO A 421 -27.63 -7.63 -16.00
N ASN A 422 -26.46 -7.06 -15.70
CA ASN A 422 -25.70 -7.32 -14.46
C ASN A 422 -25.92 -6.27 -13.35
N LEU A 423 -26.94 -5.42 -13.49
CA LEU A 423 -27.26 -4.40 -12.49
C LEU A 423 -27.75 -5.06 -11.20
N HIS A 424 -27.02 -4.85 -10.11
CA HIS A 424 -27.36 -5.32 -8.77
C HIS A 424 -28.14 -4.27 -7.98
N SER A 425 -27.80 -3.00 -8.17
CA SER A 425 -28.35 -1.89 -7.40
C SER A 425 -28.72 -0.73 -8.31
N LEU A 426 -29.99 -0.32 -8.23
CA LEU A 426 -30.51 0.87 -8.91
C LEU A 426 -31.16 1.81 -7.89
N ILE A 427 -30.65 3.04 -7.80
CA ILE A 427 -31.17 4.07 -6.90
C ILE A 427 -31.63 5.25 -7.76
N LEU A 428 -32.92 5.56 -7.71
CA LEU A 428 -33.54 6.67 -8.46
C LEU A 428 -34.31 7.61 -7.54
N ASP A 429 -33.98 7.63 -6.25
CA ASP A 429 -34.68 8.42 -5.24
C ASP A 429 -34.84 9.89 -5.65
N GLY A 430 -35.92 10.55 -5.21
CA GLY A 430 -36.16 11.98 -5.48
C GLY A 430 -36.57 12.33 -6.93
N ASN A 431 -36.42 11.44 -7.91
CA ASN A 431 -36.85 11.67 -9.30
C ASN A 431 -38.38 11.58 -9.45
N LYS A 432 -39.01 12.28 -10.39
CA LYS A 432 -40.49 12.23 -10.56
C LYS A 432 -40.91 11.24 -11.63
N LEU A 433 -41.18 10.00 -11.21
CA LEU A 433 -41.52 8.89 -12.10
C LEU A 433 -43.04 8.61 -12.07
N PRO A 434 -43.79 8.79 -13.18
CA PRO A 434 -45.21 8.46 -13.25
C PRO A 434 -45.47 6.96 -13.29
N SER A 435 -44.49 6.17 -13.73
CA SER A 435 -44.54 4.71 -13.79
C SER A 435 -43.12 4.14 -13.81
N PHE A 436 -42.96 2.89 -13.37
CA PHE A 436 -41.73 2.11 -13.54
C PHE A 436 -42.00 0.92 -14.47
N PRO A 437 -41.13 0.62 -15.45
CA PRO A 437 -41.41 -0.41 -16.45
C PRO A 437 -41.37 -1.82 -15.85
N ALA A 438 -42.22 -2.71 -16.35
CA ALA A 438 -42.05 -4.14 -16.11
C ALA A 438 -40.76 -4.62 -16.79
N MET A 439 -39.86 -5.23 -16.01
CA MET A 439 -38.55 -5.67 -16.48
C MET A 439 -38.22 -7.05 -15.93
N LYS A 440 -37.21 -7.70 -16.53
CA LYS A 440 -36.67 -8.98 -16.06
C LYS A 440 -35.22 -8.77 -15.62
N SER A 441 -34.89 -9.20 -14.40
CA SER A 441 -33.51 -9.28 -13.93
C SER A 441 -33.38 -10.35 -12.85
N ASP A 442 -32.42 -11.26 -13.03
CA ASP A 442 -31.99 -12.21 -12.00
C ASP A 442 -30.82 -11.66 -11.17
N LYS A 443 -30.31 -10.47 -11.46
CA LYS A 443 -29.18 -9.83 -10.75
C LYS A 443 -29.58 -8.69 -9.84
N LEU A 444 -30.71 -8.05 -10.09
CA LEU A 444 -31.16 -6.90 -9.29
C LEU A 444 -31.49 -7.34 -7.87
N LEU A 445 -30.69 -6.86 -6.91
CA LEU A 445 -30.83 -7.12 -5.48
C LEU A 445 -31.51 -5.95 -4.76
N MET A 446 -31.23 -4.72 -5.20
CA MET A 446 -31.72 -3.50 -4.58
C MET A 446 -32.30 -2.53 -5.61
N LEU A 447 -33.51 -2.05 -5.34
CA LEU A 447 -34.17 -0.98 -6.06
C LEU A 447 -34.66 0.08 -5.06
N SER A 448 -34.18 1.31 -5.21
CA SER A 448 -34.62 2.46 -4.40
C SER A 448 -35.38 3.44 -5.28
N LEU A 449 -36.63 3.74 -4.89
CA LEU A 449 -37.56 4.65 -5.56
C LEU A 449 -38.21 5.62 -4.55
N ILE A 450 -37.46 5.98 -3.51
CA ILE A 450 -37.91 6.85 -2.43
C ILE A 450 -38.29 8.20 -3.00
N ASN A 451 -39.44 8.73 -2.59
CA ASN A 451 -39.95 10.03 -3.05
C ASN A 451 -40.17 10.14 -4.58
N CYS A 452 -40.30 9.01 -5.29
CA CYS A 452 -40.48 9.02 -6.74
C CYS A 452 -41.89 9.35 -7.23
N GLY A 453 -42.88 9.36 -6.33
CA GLY A 453 -44.31 9.43 -6.68
C GLY A 453 -44.95 8.07 -6.97
N LEU A 454 -44.20 6.98 -6.79
CA LEU A 454 -44.64 5.61 -6.94
C LEU A 454 -44.94 4.99 -5.57
N LYS A 455 -45.79 3.97 -5.55
CA LYS A 455 -46.04 3.08 -4.42
C LYS A 455 -45.47 1.71 -4.73
N ALA A 456 -45.27 0.92 -3.68
CA ALA A 456 -44.78 -0.45 -3.80
C ALA A 456 -45.65 -1.32 -4.74
N ALA A 457 -46.97 -1.08 -4.79
CA ALA A 457 -47.91 -1.80 -5.66
C ALA A 457 -47.77 -1.45 -7.16
N ASP A 458 -47.10 -0.35 -7.49
CA ASP A 458 -46.87 0.08 -8.88
C ASP A 458 -45.67 -0.66 -9.52
N ILE A 459 -44.94 -1.47 -8.75
CA ILE A 459 -43.74 -2.19 -9.18
C ILE A 459 -44.08 -3.65 -9.47
N ASP A 460 -43.98 -4.07 -10.74
CA ASP A 460 -44.08 -5.48 -11.13
C ASP A 460 -42.81 -6.25 -10.74
N ARG A 461 -42.95 -7.15 -9.77
CA ARG A 461 -41.86 -7.97 -9.22
C ARG A 461 -41.87 -9.40 -9.73
N SER A 462 -42.83 -9.77 -10.59
CA SER A 462 -43.01 -11.15 -11.05
C SER A 462 -41.77 -11.73 -11.76
N ASN A 463 -40.94 -10.85 -12.33
CA ASN A 463 -39.72 -11.19 -13.05
C ASN A 463 -38.43 -10.70 -12.37
N LEU A 464 -38.48 -10.43 -11.05
CA LEU A 464 -37.36 -10.00 -10.22
C LEU A 464 -37.09 -11.00 -9.06
N PRO A 465 -36.74 -12.26 -9.35
CA PRO A 465 -36.70 -13.34 -8.35
C PRO A 465 -35.66 -13.15 -7.24
N ASN A 466 -34.67 -12.28 -7.44
CA ASN A 466 -33.58 -12.02 -6.49
C ASN A 466 -33.65 -10.64 -5.82
N LEU A 467 -34.70 -9.85 -6.08
CA LEU A 467 -34.87 -8.55 -5.44
C LEU A 467 -35.08 -8.73 -3.93
N ARG A 468 -34.15 -8.22 -3.13
CA ARG A 468 -34.16 -8.31 -1.66
C ARG A 468 -34.64 -7.03 -1.01
N PHE A 469 -34.24 -5.90 -1.59
CA PHE A 469 -34.51 -4.57 -1.06
C PHE A 469 -35.29 -3.75 -2.09
N LEU A 470 -36.49 -3.34 -1.70
CA LEU A 470 -37.29 -2.35 -2.42
C LEU A 470 -37.60 -1.20 -1.46
N PHE A 471 -36.90 -0.08 -1.62
CA PHE A 471 -37.09 1.08 -0.77
C PHE A 471 -38.05 2.07 -1.43
N MET A 472 -39.14 2.39 -0.74
CA MET A 472 -40.14 3.38 -1.18
C MET A 472 -40.18 4.60 -0.25
N THR A 473 -39.61 4.49 0.95
CA THR A 473 -39.54 5.55 1.96
C THR A 473 -38.16 5.62 2.62
N GLN A 474 -37.76 6.80 3.11
CA GLN A 474 -36.50 6.99 3.84
C GLN A 474 -36.44 6.16 5.13
N GLU A 475 -37.57 5.96 5.80
CA GLU A 475 -37.67 5.17 7.02
C GLU A 475 -37.29 3.71 6.79
N GLU A 476 -37.77 3.10 5.69
CA GLU A 476 -37.40 1.73 5.30
C GLU A 476 -35.90 1.59 5.04
N TYR A 477 -35.31 2.59 4.37
CA TYR A 477 -33.87 2.62 4.09
C TYR A 477 -33.04 2.74 5.37
N ASP A 478 -33.34 3.74 6.20
CA ASP A 478 -32.62 4.00 7.45
C ASP A 478 -32.71 2.81 8.42
N ALA A 479 -33.87 2.14 8.47
CA ALA A 479 -34.07 0.97 9.32
C ALA A 479 -33.14 -0.19 8.92
N VAL A 480 -32.96 -0.44 7.62
CA VAL A 480 -32.04 -1.46 7.12
C VAL A 480 -30.58 -1.06 7.37
N MET A 481 -30.22 0.20 7.16
CA MET A 481 -28.83 0.66 7.33
C MET A 481 -28.39 0.76 8.79
N LYS A 482 -29.31 0.89 9.75
CA LYS A 482 -29.01 0.97 11.19
C LYS A 482 -28.84 -0.40 11.87
N GLY A 483 -29.20 -1.51 11.23
CA GLY A 483 -29.15 -2.86 11.83
C GLY A 483 -28.43 -3.87 10.94
N TYR A 484 -27.19 -4.23 11.28
CA TYR A 484 -26.43 -5.34 10.66
C TYR A 484 -27.01 -6.75 10.93
N GLU A 485 -28.27 -6.86 11.33
CA GLU A 485 -29.09 -8.05 11.13
C GLU A 485 -30.38 -7.58 10.45
N VAL A 486 -30.53 -7.93 9.18
CA VAL A 486 -31.70 -7.57 8.39
C VAL A 486 -32.93 -8.14 9.09
N ASN A 487 -33.73 -7.27 9.72
CA ASN A 487 -35.01 -7.70 10.26
C ASN A 487 -35.82 -8.28 9.09
N ALA A 488 -36.24 -9.54 9.24
CA ALA A 488 -36.94 -10.29 8.22
C ALA A 488 -38.24 -9.62 7.74
N ASP A 489 -38.80 -8.69 8.52
CA ASP A 489 -39.97 -7.89 8.16
C ASP A 489 -39.71 -6.89 7.01
N TYR A 490 -38.46 -6.49 6.78
CA TYR A 490 -38.05 -5.56 5.71
C TYR A 490 -37.44 -6.26 4.49
N LEU A 491 -37.28 -7.58 4.55
CA LEU A 491 -36.97 -8.39 3.38
C LEU A 491 -38.25 -8.65 2.59
N LEU A 492 -38.18 -8.46 1.28
CA LEU A 492 -39.17 -9.06 0.40
C LEU A 492 -39.12 -10.58 0.59
N LYS A 493 -40.21 -11.18 1.09
CA LYS A 493 -40.35 -12.63 1.24
C LYS A 493 -40.17 -13.36 -0.08
#